data_AF-A0A8S3JVQ1-F1
#
_entry.id   AF-A0A8S3JVQ1-F1
#
_cell.length_a   1.000
_cell.length_b   1.000
_cell.length_c   1.000
_cell.angle_alpha   90.00
_cell.angle_beta   90.00
_cell.angle_gamma   90.00
#
_symmetry.space_group_name_H-M   'P 1'
#
loop_
_entity.id
_entity.type
_entity.pdbx_description
1 polymer ?
#
loop_
_entity_poly.entity_id
_entity_poly.type
_entity_poly.pdbx_seq_one_letter_code
_entity_poly.pdbx_strand_id
1 'polypeptide(L)'
;MNKEKDSGFGFTLSAGSSSIGYPHIRSVLREPALSAGLKHWDRILSINDTDCQTITHRDLVARLRYAPTGPVHFIIYRPRIDEIVHAKERSRQLQNTSYVSMSVGVS
;
A
#
# COMPACT_ATOMS: atom_id res chain seq x y z
N MET A 1 8.76 -12.43 7.08
CA MET A 1 8.17 -12.23 8.42
C MET A 1 7.51 -13.52 8.88
N ASN A 2 7.51 -13.84 10.17
CA ASN A 2 6.82 -15.03 10.68
C ASN A 2 5.41 -14.66 11.16
N LYS A 3 4.37 -15.30 10.61
CA LYS A 3 2.99 -15.12 11.05
C LYS A 3 2.68 -16.06 12.21
N GLU A 4 2.23 -15.50 13.33
CA GLU A 4 1.69 -16.25 14.46
C GLU A 4 0.18 -16.53 14.29
N LYS A 5 -0.28 -17.56 15.01
CA LYS A 5 -1.69 -17.96 15.07
C LYS A 5 -2.52 -16.80 15.65
N ASP A 6 -3.60 -16.42 14.95
CA ASP A 6 -4.52 -15.33 15.32
C ASP A 6 -3.90 -13.93 15.51
N SER A 7 -2.62 -13.73 15.14
CA SER A 7 -1.94 -12.44 15.21
C SER A 7 -1.78 -11.78 13.83
N GLY A 8 -1.78 -10.46 13.82
CA GLY A 8 -1.44 -9.66 12.63
C GLY A 8 0.07 -9.43 12.51
N PHE A 9 0.53 -8.99 11.34
CA PHE A 9 1.95 -8.73 11.09
C PHE A 9 2.51 -7.47 11.77
N GLY A 10 1.68 -6.71 12.49
CA GLY A 10 2.13 -5.53 13.21
C GLY A 10 2.33 -4.27 12.34
N PHE A 11 1.62 -4.16 11.21
CA PHE A 11 1.58 -2.94 10.39
C PHE A 11 0.16 -2.65 9.90
N THR A 12 -0.06 -1.43 9.41
CA THR A 12 -1.28 -1.03 8.69
C THR A 12 -0.96 -0.70 7.24
N LEU A 13 -1.92 -0.97 6.36
CA LEU A 13 -1.82 -0.68 4.94
C LEU A 13 -2.66 0.52 4.56
N SER A 14 -2.23 1.23 3.53
CA SER A 14 -3.09 2.13 2.78
C SER A 14 -3.19 1.62 1.35
N ALA A 15 -4.43 1.37 0.95
CA ALA A 15 -4.84 1.17 -0.43
C ALA A 15 -6.01 2.13 -0.65
N GLY A 16 -5.94 2.99 -1.66
CA GLY A 16 -7.08 3.79 -2.11
C GLY A 16 -8.26 2.91 -2.53
N SER A 17 -9.47 3.44 -2.41
CA SER A 17 -10.73 2.72 -2.61
C SER A 17 -10.91 2.06 -3.98
N SER A 18 -10.14 2.47 -4.99
CA SER A 18 -10.16 1.97 -6.38
C SER A 18 -8.76 1.59 -6.91
N SER A 19 -7.79 1.33 -6.02
CA SER A 19 -6.36 1.37 -6.35
C SER A 19 -5.94 0.41 -7.47
N ILE A 20 -5.66 0.99 -8.64
CA ILE A 20 -4.65 0.47 -9.55
C ILE A 20 -3.30 0.86 -8.94
N GLY A 21 -2.46 -0.12 -8.63
CA GLY A 21 -1.10 0.08 -8.10
C GLY A 21 -0.83 -0.62 -6.77
N TYR A 22 0.45 -0.70 -6.43
CA TYR A 22 0.91 -1.44 -5.26
C TYR A 22 0.45 -0.81 -3.94
N PRO A 23 -0.05 -1.61 -2.98
CA PRO A 23 -0.38 -1.14 -1.65
C PRO A 23 0.90 -0.73 -0.90
N HIS A 24 0.79 0.22 0.03
CA HIS A 24 1.93 0.69 0.79
C HIS A 24 1.69 0.66 2.30
N ILE A 25 2.79 0.54 3.05
CA ILE A 25 2.80 0.54 4.51
C ILE A 25 2.44 1.95 5.01
N ARG A 26 1.31 2.05 5.72
CA ARG A 26 0.88 3.29 6.38
C ARG A 26 1.58 3.48 7.72
N SER A 27 1.68 2.43 8.52
CA SER A 27 2.39 2.49 9.80
C SER A 27 2.93 1.12 10.18
N VAL A 28 4.08 1.11 10.83
CA VAL A 28 4.61 -0.07 11.52
C VAL A 28 4.34 0.10 13.01
N LEU A 29 3.80 -0.93 13.66
CA LEU A 29 3.24 -0.87 15.01
C LEU A 29 3.96 -1.80 15.97
N ARG A 30 4.29 -3.03 15.54
CA ARG A 30 4.90 -4.06 16.39
C ARG A 30 5.57 -5.16 15.56
N GLU A 31 6.17 -6.12 16.24
CA GLU A 31 6.65 -7.36 15.65
C GLU A 31 5.52 -8.16 14.96
N PRO A 32 5.82 -8.91 13.88
CA PRO A 32 7.13 -9.11 13.23
C PRO A 32 7.58 -7.99 12.26
N ALA A 33 6.77 -6.95 12.02
CA ALA A 33 7.11 -5.93 11.03
C ALA A 33 8.30 -5.04 11.41
N LEU A 34 8.47 -4.77 12.71
CA LEU A 34 9.58 -3.99 13.23
C LEU A 34 10.92 -4.69 12.97
N SER A 35 11.09 -5.95 13.39
CA SER A 35 12.32 -6.72 13.12
C SER A 35 12.57 -6.97 11.64
N ALA A 36 11.52 -7.05 10.82
CA ALA A 36 11.66 -7.14 9.36
C ALA A 36 12.14 -5.84 8.70
N GLY A 37 12.26 -4.75 9.45
CA GLY A 37 12.77 -3.47 8.95
C GLY A 37 11.83 -2.78 7.97
N LEU A 38 10.54 -3.08 8.02
CA LEU A 38 9.52 -2.36 7.26
C LEU A 38 9.48 -0.89 7.69
N LYS A 39 9.18 -0.01 6.75
CA LYS A 39 9.09 1.43 6.97
C LYS A 39 7.83 2.01 6.33
N HIS A 40 7.45 3.17 6.84
CA HIS A 40 6.42 3.99 6.21
C HIS A 40 6.76 4.23 4.73
N TRP A 41 5.74 4.14 3.85
CA TRP A 41 5.83 4.23 2.39
C TRP A 41 6.48 3.06 1.64
N ASP A 42 6.94 2.01 2.32
CA ASP A 42 7.33 0.79 1.61
C ASP A 42 6.12 0.26 0.83
N ARG A 43 6.32 -0.05 -0.45
CA ARG A 43 5.30 -0.63 -1.33
C ARG A 43 5.46 -2.15 -1.34
N ILE A 44 4.37 -2.88 -1.18
CA ILE A 44 4.38 -4.34 -1.28
C ILE A 44 4.18 -4.73 -2.74
N LEU A 45 5.23 -5.26 -3.36
CA LEU A 45 5.21 -5.74 -4.73
C LEU A 45 4.58 -7.13 -4.82
N SER A 46 4.97 -8.04 -3.92
CA SER A 46 4.41 -9.38 -3.87
C SER A 46 4.35 -9.96 -2.45
N ILE A 47 3.45 -10.93 -2.27
CA ILE A 47 3.29 -11.74 -1.05
C ILE A 47 3.27 -13.21 -1.46
N ASN A 48 4.21 -14.01 -0.96
CA ASN A 48 4.35 -15.43 -1.31
C ASN A 48 4.23 -15.64 -2.84
N ASP A 49 5.05 -14.92 -3.60
CA ASP A 49 5.14 -14.99 -5.06
C ASP A 49 3.90 -14.52 -5.83
N THR A 50 2.88 -13.99 -5.16
CA THR A 50 1.73 -13.36 -5.80
C THR A 50 1.93 -11.86 -5.94
N ASP A 51 1.92 -11.34 -7.18
CA ASP A 51 1.96 -9.91 -7.46
C ASP A 51 0.76 -9.17 -6.84
N CYS A 52 1.03 -7.99 -6.30
CA CYS A 52 0.07 -7.15 -5.57
C CYS A 52 -0.30 -5.86 -6.32
N GLN A 53 -0.01 -5.74 -7.62
CA GLN A 53 -0.27 -4.51 -8.38
C GLN A 53 -1.76 -4.20 -8.53
N THR A 54 -2.57 -5.25 -8.68
CA THR A 54 -4.02 -5.15 -8.96
C THR A 54 -4.88 -5.74 -7.85
N ILE A 55 -4.28 -6.07 -6.70
CA ILE A 55 -5.01 -6.65 -5.57
C ILE A 55 -5.89 -5.60 -4.91
N THR A 56 -7.16 -5.95 -4.67
CA THR A 56 -8.06 -5.05 -3.94
C THR A 56 -7.65 -4.99 -2.46
N HIS A 57 -8.01 -3.90 -1.76
CA HIS A 57 -7.77 -3.80 -0.33
C HIS A 57 -8.38 -4.99 0.44
N ARG A 58 -9.59 -5.42 0.05
CA ARG A 58 -10.30 -6.55 0.65
C ARG A 58 -9.53 -7.85 0.47
N ASP A 59 -9.08 -8.15 -0.75
CA ASP A 59 -8.38 -9.39 -1.07
C ASP A 59 -7.00 -9.44 -0.41
N LEU A 60 -6.31 -8.30 -0.33
CA LEU A 60 -5.04 -8.16 0.37
C LEU A 60 -5.19 -8.45 1.87
N VAL A 61 -6.19 -7.85 2.52
CA VAL A 61 -6.48 -8.11 3.94
C VAL A 61 -6.86 -9.56 4.16
N ALA A 62 -7.71 -10.15 3.31
CA ALA A 62 -8.08 -11.55 3.38
C ALA A 62 -6.84 -12.45 3.26
N ARG A 63 -5.98 -12.20 2.26
CA ARG A 63 -4.75 -12.97 2.03
C ARG A 63 -3.80 -12.91 3.22
N LEU A 64 -3.60 -11.74 3.82
CA LEU A 64 -2.78 -11.59 5.01
C LEU A 64 -3.39 -12.26 6.26
N ARG A 65 -4.72 -12.21 6.40
CA ARG A 65 -5.44 -12.83 7.52
C ARG A 65 -5.42 -14.35 7.43
N TYR A 66 -5.63 -14.90 6.24
CA TYR A 66 -5.69 -16.34 5.96
C TYR A 66 -4.34 -16.94 5.54
N ALA A 67 -3.27 -16.15 5.50
CA ALA A 67 -1.93 -16.69 5.31
C ALA A 67 -1.63 -17.71 6.41
N PRO A 68 -1.04 -18.88 6.05
CA PRO A 68 -0.72 -19.91 7.01
C PRO A 68 0.23 -19.37 8.10
N THR A 69 0.15 -19.96 9.28
CA THR A 69 1.16 -19.75 10.33
C THR A 69 2.53 -20.14 9.79
N GLY A 70 3.54 -19.33 10.04
CA GLY A 70 4.90 -19.55 9.54
C GLY A 70 5.43 -18.41 8.67
N PRO A 71 6.49 -18.68 7.88
CA PRO A 71 7.16 -17.66 7.11
C PRO A 71 6.26 -17.15 5.97
N VAL A 72 6.14 -15.83 5.90
CA VAL A 72 5.53 -15.10 4.79
C VAL A 72 6.58 -14.20 4.17
N HIS A 73 6.77 -14.36 2.87
CA HIS A 73 7.75 -13.63 2.07
C HIS A 73 7.10 -12.42 1.42
N PHE A 74 7.72 -11.27 1.59
CA PHE A 74 7.28 -10.01 1.00
C PHE A 74 8.41 -9.47 0.15
N ILE A 75 8.10 -9.11 -1.09
CA ILE A 75 8.99 -8.29 -1.91
C ILE A 75 8.50 -6.86 -1.80
N ILE A 76 9.40 -5.97 -1.39
CA ILE A 76 9.08 -4.57 -1.17
C ILE A 76 9.91 -3.65 -2.06
N TYR A 77 9.32 -2.52 -2.41
CA TYR A 77 10.04 -1.39 -2.98
C TYR A 77 9.98 -0.22 -2.01
N ARG A 78 11.15 0.32 -1.65
CA ARG A 78 11.29 1.47 -0.77
C ARG A 78 11.59 2.72 -1.63
N PRO A 79 10.60 3.59 -1.86
CA PRO A 79 10.84 4.83 -2.59
C PRO A 79 11.73 5.77 -1.79
N ARG A 80 12.51 6.60 -2.49
CA ARG A 80 13.22 7.72 -1.88
C ARG A 80 12.24 8.82 -1.45
N ILE A 81 12.70 9.71 -0.56
CA ILE A 81 11.87 10.80 -0.03
C ILE A 81 11.40 11.73 -1.14
N ASP A 82 12.29 12.10 -2.07
CA ASP A 82 11.97 12.91 -3.23
C ASP A 82 10.87 12.25 -4.07
N GLU A 83 10.95 10.95 -4.33
CA GLU A 83 9.92 10.23 -5.08
C GLU A 83 8.54 10.27 -4.39
N ILE A 84 8.51 10.16 -3.05
CA ILE A 84 7.28 10.28 -2.25
C ILE A 84 6.68 11.68 -2.38
N VAL A 85 7.51 12.72 -2.24
CA VAL A 85 7.07 14.13 -2.33
C VAL A 85 6.49 14.42 -3.72
N HIS A 86 7.18 14.03 -4.78
CA HIS A 86 6.71 14.22 -6.15
C HIS A 86 5.42 13.44 -6.45
N ALA A 87 5.28 12.21 -5.92
CA ALA A 87 4.05 11.44 -6.08
C ALA A 87 2.86 12.13 -5.41
N LYS A 88 3.03 12.64 -4.19
CA LYS A 88 1.97 13.36 -3.47
C LYS A 88 1.55 14.64 -4.19
N GLU A 89 2.50 15.44 -4.67
CA GLU A 89 2.17 16.69 -5.37
C GLU A 89 1.43 16.40 -6.67
N ARG A 90 1.84 15.37 -7.44
CA ARG A 90 1.10 14.93 -8.63
C ARG A 90 -0.33 14.51 -8.30
N SER A 91 -0.54 13.72 -7.24
CA SER A 91 -1.88 13.33 -6.81
C SER A 91 -2.72 14.55 -6.39
N ARG A 92 -2.12 15.52 -5.71
CA ARG A 92 -2.78 16.77 -5.29
C ARG A 92 -3.18 17.62 -6.49
N GLN A 93 -2.30 17.76 -7.48
CA GLN A 93 -2.58 18.48 -8.73
C GLN A 93 -3.70 17.83 -9.54
N LEU A 94 -3.70 16.50 -9.65
CA LEU A 94 -4.79 15.75 -10.32
C LEU A 94 -6.14 15.92 -9.61
N GLN A 95 -6.15 15.95 -8.27
CA GLN A 95 -7.40 16.23 -7.53
C GLN A 95 -7.86 17.68 -7.69
N ASN A 96 -6.92 18.62 -7.84
CA ASN A 96 -7.24 20.04 -8.03
C ASN A 96 -7.74 20.35 -9.46
N THR A 97 -7.24 19.65 -10.49
CA THR A 97 -7.71 19.85 -11.87
C THR A 97 -9.11 19.27 -12.13
N SER A 98 -9.54 18.26 -11.37
CA SER A 98 -10.88 17.67 -11.50
C SER A 98 -12.02 18.63 -11.10
N TYR A 99 -11.72 19.78 -10.47
CA TYR A 99 -12.69 20.82 -10.11
C TYR A 99 -12.74 22.01 -11.07
N VAL A 100 -11.90 22.06 -12.12
CA VAL A 100 -11.81 23.24 -13.03
C VAL A 100 -12.60 23.06 -14.34
N SER A 101 -13.49 22.08 -14.45
CA SER A 101 -14.36 21.94 -15.64
C SER A 101 -15.79 22.46 -15.38
N MET A 102 -16.04 23.72 -15.76
CA MET A 102 -17.33 24.36 -16.14
C MET A 102 -17.00 25.88 -16.27
N SER A 103 -17.24 26.62 -17.35
CA SER A 103 -18.29 26.55 -18.39
C SER A 103 -17.78 27.24 -19.66
N VAL A 104 -17.93 26.63 -20.85
CA VAL A 104 -17.92 27.39 -22.10
C VAL A 104 -19.33 27.91 -22.33
N GLY A 105 -19.54 29.21 -22.11
CA GLY A 105 -20.75 29.89 -22.56
C GLY A 105 -20.75 29.90 -24.09
N VAL A 106 -21.63 29.10 -24.69
CA VAL A 106 -22.00 29.30 -26.10
C VAL A 106 -22.99 30.46 -26.15
N SER A 107 -22.63 31.49 -26.92
CA SER A 107 -23.41 32.71 -27.13
C SER A 107 -24.59 32.47 -28.07
#